data_AF-A0A4Z0NTG3-F1
#
_entry.id   AF-A0A4Z0NTG3-F1
#
_cell.length_a   1.000
_cell.length_b   1.000
_cell.length_c   1.000
_cell.angle_alpha   90.00
_cell.angle_beta   90.00
_cell.angle_gamma   90.00
#
_symmetry.space_group_name_H-M   'P 1'
#
loop_
_entity.id
_entity.type
_entity.pdbx_description
1 polymer ?
#
loop_
_entity_poly.entity_id
_entity_poly.type
_entity_poly.pdbx_seq_one_letter_code
_entity_poly.pdbx_strand_id
1 'polypeptide(L)'
;MPIDVDGATPDVLRLALLVVGLGRSPENLLNPRHSDGEMVRALGRHEDPIVSQYTVWAITENDKLGLAHLGVPLQDIEGQPDNVRAWMFQLLAMEATDHQPHWEIIRLGIDDPAAEARKGLAQGLAHSFVDVFEPWVMEWITTETDPEVSQHLLGHIVRQAAHSPTYEAYALEIYEAEAEGSMLRQSMQANAIQTPIYTKFKRLDAGTPDLFSGGGNVTMVKNQFNIGSVQGGAVAVGDGAATNYGTTNVQVLSPQKIEQVQGELARLEAAVHGSELNAEQKSTALEHVNAAKADPTPVKIGKVIEYAGHLGTVVEAGKTLAPYAMALGSLIGLS
;
A
#
# COMPACT_ATOMS: atom_id res chain seq x y z
N MET A 1 27.11 26.06 -26.60
CA MET A 1 26.56 27.26 -27.25
C MET A 1 25.15 27.41 -26.73
N PRO A 2 24.76 28.56 -26.18
CA PRO A 2 23.43 28.75 -25.62
C PRO A 2 22.36 28.73 -26.71
N ILE A 3 21.16 28.26 -26.38
CA ILE A 3 20.01 28.16 -27.27
C ILE A 3 19.30 29.52 -27.32
N ASP A 4 18.81 29.92 -28.49
CA ASP A 4 17.94 31.09 -28.63
C ASP A 4 16.49 30.67 -28.38
N VAL A 5 16.01 30.88 -27.15
CA VAL A 5 14.69 30.38 -26.73
C VAL A 5 13.53 31.02 -27.49
N ASP A 6 13.67 32.28 -27.91
CA ASP A 6 12.59 33.00 -28.62
C ASP A 6 12.46 32.55 -30.09
N GLY A 7 13.52 31.98 -30.66
CA GLY A 7 13.56 31.51 -32.05
C GLY A 7 13.68 29.98 -32.22
N ALA A 8 13.83 29.24 -31.13
CA ALA A 8 14.00 27.79 -31.16
C ALA A 8 12.67 27.09 -31.47
N THR A 9 12.77 25.96 -32.18
CA THR A 9 11.59 25.12 -32.40
C THR A 9 11.20 24.39 -31.11
N PRO A 10 9.92 24.01 -30.95
CA PRO A 10 9.45 23.24 -29.80
C PRO A 10 10.28 21.96 -29.54
N ASP A 11 10.74 21.28 -30.59
CA ASP A 11 11.61 20.11 -30.46
C ASP A 11 12.97 20.42 -29.82
N VAL A 12 13.59 21.55 -30.19
CA VAL A 12 14.86 21.99 -29.61
C VAL A 12 14.67 22.38 -28.15
N LEU A 13 13.60 23.12 -27.85
CA LEU A 13 13.25 23.50 -26.48
C LEU A 13 12.97 22.28 -25.60
N ARG A 14 12.23 21.29 -26.11
CA ARG A 14 11.99 20.02 -25.44
C ARG A 14 13.29 19.27 -25.10
N LEU A 15 14.20 19.14 -26.06
CA LEU A 15 15.49 18.49 -25.83
C LEU A 15 16.33 19.24 -24.81
N ALA A 16 16.29 20.58 -24.83
CA ALA A 16 16.98 21.40 -23.87
C ALA A 16 16.42 21.21 -22.45
N LEU A 17 15.09 21.26 -22.30
CA LEU A 17 14.39 20.98 -21.04
C LEU A 17 14.68 19.57 -20.53
N LEU A 18 14.82 18.58 -21.41
CA LEU A 18 15.22 17.23 -21.04
C LEU A 18 16.61 17.22 -20.38
N VAL A 19 17.59 17.91 -20.98
CA VAL A 19 18.95 17.99 -20.44
C VAL A 19 18.99 18.77 -19.11
N VAL A 20 18.19 19.83 -19.00
CA VAL A 20 18.03 20.60 -17.76
C VAL A 20 17.40 19.74 -16.66
N GLY A 21 16.32 19.03 -16.94
CA GLY A 21 15.64 18.16 -15.97
C GLY A 21 16.54 17.05 -15.43
N LEU A 22 17.38 16.46 -16.28
CA LEU A 22 18.38 15.47 -15.85
C LEU A 22 19.53 16.05 -15.01
N GLY A 23 19.57 17.37 -14.77
CA GLY A 23 20.64 18.04 -14.03
C GLY A 23 22.00 17.99 -14.75
N ARG A 24 21.99 17.78 -16.07
CA ARG A 24 23.19 17.63 -16.91
C ARG A 24 23.43 18.82 -17.83
N SER A 25 22.64 19.89 -17.70
CA SER A 25 22.85 21.11 -18.47
C SER A 25 24.14 21.81 -18.02
N PRO A 26 24.94 22.33 -18.97
CA PRO A 26 25.87 23.41 -18.68
C PRO A 26 25.10 24.59 -18.09
N GLU A 27 25.74 25.38 -17.23
CA GLU A 27 25.15 26.65 -16.78
C GLU A 27 24.76 27.52 -17.97
N ASN A 28 23.57 28.13 -17.89
CA ASN A 28 23.07 29.09 -18.87
C ASN A 28 22.94 28.48 -20.28
N LEU A 29 22.54 27.19 -20.35
CA LEU A 29 22.31 26.48 -21.61
C LEU A 29 21.19 27.14 -22.42
N LEU A 30 20.12 27.56 -21.74
CA LEU A 30 18.93 28.13 -22.38
C LEU A 30 19.11 29.61 -22.72
N ASN A 31 20.00 30.34 -22.04
CA ASN A 31 20.26 31.74 -22.35
C ASN A 31 21.58 32.15 -21.71
N PRO A 32 22.51 32.85 -22.41
CA PRO A 32 23.79 33.22 -21.82
C PRO A 32 23.71 34.26 -20.67
N ARG A 33 22.56 34.91 -20.48
CA ARG A 33 22.36 35.98 -19.49
C ARG A 33 21.40 35.60 -18.37
N HIS A 34 20.64 34.51 -18.52
CA HIS A 34 19.65 34.07 -17.55
C HIS A 34 19.99 32.65 -17.10
N SER A 35 19.73 32.38 -15.82
CA SER A 35 19.88 31.03 -15.29
C SER A 35 18.89 30.08 -15.97
N ASP A 36 19.24 28.79 -16.00
CA ASP A 36 18.34 27.76 -16.54
C ASP A 36 16.99 27.76 -15.80
N GLY A 37 16.96 28.04 -14.49
CA GLY A 37 15.72 28.14 -13.71
C GLY A 37 14.82 29.33 -14.11
N GLU A 38 15.41 30.49 -14.40
CA GLU A 38 14.65 31.64 -14.93
C GLU A 38 14.06 31.34 -16.31
N MET A 39 14.80 30.62 -17.15
CA MET A 39 14.34 30.25 -18.49
C MET A 39 13.28 29.15 -18.46
N VAL A 40 13.42 28.15 -17.59
CA VAL A 40 12.37 27.16 -17.29
C VAL A 40 11.09 27.88 -16.87
N ARG A 41 11.19 28.86 -15.97
CA ARG A 41 10.04 29.65 -15.54
C ARG A 41 9.37 30.42 -16.69
N ALA A 42 10.15 30.97 -17.61
CA ALA A 42 9.60 31.64 -18.78
C ALA A 42 8.88 30.65 -19.72
N LEU A 43 9.48 29.48 -19.94
CA LEU A 43 8.97 28.41 -20.81
C LEU A 43 7.71 27.72 -20.27
N GLY A 44 7.41 27.82 -18.98
CA GLY A 44 6.17 27.26 -18.42
C GLY A 44 4.90 27.83 -19.07
N ARG A 45 4.97 29.07 -19.57
CA ARG A 45 3.86 29.76 -20.25
C ARG A 45 3.93 29.65 -21.78
N HIS A 46 4.74 28.74 -22.30
CA HIS A 46 4.90 28.58 -23.74
C HIS A 46 3.56 28.17 -24.40
N GLU A 47 3.33 28.62 -25.63
CA GLU A 47 2.08 28.35 -26.35
C GLU A 47 1.93 26.87 -26.77
N ASP A 48 3.05 26.18 -26.98
CA ASP A 48 3.10 24.76 -27.26
C ASP A 48 2.96 23.93 -25.96
N PRO A 49 1.88 23.12 -25.81
CA PRO A 49 1.64 22.29 -24.63
C PRO A 49 2.76 21.29 -24.31
N ILE A 50 3.49 20.81 -25.31
CA ILE A 50 4.59 19.86 -25.10
C ILE A 50 5.77 20.58 -24.44
N VAL A 51 6.04 21.83 -24.83
CA VAL A 51 7.10 22.62 -24.18
C VAL A 51 6.71 22.91 -22.72
N SER A 52 5.47 23.29 -22.46
CA SER A 52 4.97 23.49 -21.09
C SER A 52 5.05 22.19 -20.28
N GLN A 53 4.62 21.05 -20.84
CA GLN A 53 4.72 19.75 -20.19
C GLN A 53 6.17 19.42 -19.80
N TYR A 54 7.11 19.55 -20.74
CA TYR A 54 8.52 19.26 -20.47
C TYR A 54 9.16 20.27 -19.51
N THR A 55 8.59 21.47 -19.40
CA THR A 55 9.00 22.43 -18.39
C THR A 55 8.64 21.92 -16.99
N VAL A 56 7.40 21.47 -16.78
CA VAL A 56 6.98 20.91 -15.50
C VAL A 56 7.76 19.64 -15.19
N TRP A 57 7.94 18.75 -16.16
CA TRP A 57 8.78 17.56 -16.04
C TRP A 57 10.21 17.91 -15.58
N ALA A 58 10.83 18.91 -16.20
CA ALA A 58 12.19 19.31 -15.84
C ALA A 58 12.29 19.83 -14.41
N ILE A 59 11.23 20.46 -13.91
CA ILE A 59 11.13 20.89 -12.51
C ILE A 59 11.03 19.68 -11.59
N THR A 60 10.16 18.72 -11.93
CA THR A 60 9.95 17.50 -11.13
C THR A 60 11.20 16.64 -11.01
N GLU A 61 12.04 16.59 -12.04
CA GLU A 61 13.22 15.71 -12.09
C GLU A 61 14.52 16.38 -11.58
N ASN A 62 14.55 17.70 -11.45
CA ASN A 62 15.75 18.43 -11.06
C ASN A 62 15.64 18.97 -9.64
N ASP A 63 16.42 18.42 -8.71
CA ASP A 63 16.46 18.81 -7.30
C ASP A 63 16.79 20.30 -7.03
N LYS A 64 17.29 21.04 -8.04
CA LYS A 64 17.57 22.49 -7.93
C LYS A 64 16.39 23.36 -8.33
N LEU A 65 15.39 22.77 -8.97
CA LEU A 65 14.16 23.41 -9.38
C LEU A 65 13.04 23.06 -8.39
N GLY A 66 11.91 23.74 -8.51
CA GLY A 66 10.74 23.50 -7.67
C GLY A 66 9.60 24.42 -8.07
N LEU A 67 8.52 24.46 -7.29
CA LEU A 67 7.30 25.22 -7.61
C LEU A 67 7.53 26.70 -7.99
N ALA A 68 8.55 27.36 -7.44
CA ALA A 68 8.89 28.74 -7.78
C ALA A 68 9.29 28.94 -9.27
N HIS A 69 9.70 27.86 -9.94
CA HIS A 69 10.14 27.84 -11.33
C HIS A 69 9.02 27.44 -12.31
N LEU A 70 7.81 27.16 -11.85
CA LEU A 70 6.72 26.65 -12.70
C LEU A 70 6.29 27.62 -13.81
N GLY A 71 6.35 28.92 -13.54
CA GLY A 71 5.94 29.95 -14.49
C GLY A 71 4.42 30.11 -14.63
N VAL A 72 3.65 29.03 -14.54
CA VAL A 72 2.19 29.04 -14.57
C VAL A 72 1.63 29.32 -13.16
N PRO A 73 0.72 30.29 -12.99
CA PRO A 73 0.01 30.48 -11.72
C PRO A 73 -0.81 29.24 -11.38
N LEU A 74 -0.73 28.75 -10.13
CA LEU A 74 -1.45 27.55 -9.70
C LEU A 74 -2.98 27.72 -9.77
N GLN A 75 -3.48 28.96 -9.71
CA GLN A 75 -4.90 29.26 -9.87
C GLN A 75 -5.42 28.95 -11.28
N ASP A 76 -4.52 28.91 -12.28
CA ASP A 76 -4.87 28.69 -13.68
C ASP A 76 -4.72 27.21 -14.09
N ILE A 77 -4.52 26.30 -13.13
CA ILE A 77 -4.22 24.88 -13.40
C ILE A 77 -5.34 24.19 -14.19
N GLU A 78 -6.61 24.46 -13.88
CA GLU A 78 -7.77 23.87 -14.58
C GLU A 78 -7.81 24.25 -16.06
N GLY A 79 -7.25 25.41 -16.42
CA GLY A 79 -7.17 25.87 -17.81
C GLY A 79 -6.03 25.26 -18.61
N GLN A 80 -5.13 24.52 -17.97
CA GLN A 80 -4.00 23.89 -18.66
C GLN A 80 -4.43 22.61 -19.39
N PRO A 81 -3.70 22.20 -20.45
CA PRO A 81 -3.91 20.91 -21.10
C PRO A 81 -3.76 19.71 -20.13
N ASP A 82 -4.47 18.61 -20.38
CA ASP A 82 -4.53 17.44 -19.48
C ASP A 82 -3.15 16.89 -19.11
N ASN A 83 -2.27 16.75 -20.10
CA ASN A 83 -0.89 16.31 -19.92
C ASN A 83 -0.06 17.29 -19.07
N VAL A 84 -0.32 18.59 -19.15
CA VAL A 84 0.36 19.60 -18.32
C VAL A 84 -0.20 19.56 -16.89
N ARG A 85 -1.52 19.44 -16.72
CA ARG A 85 -2.15 19.29 -15.40
C ARG A 85 -1.63 18.07 -14.67
N ALA A 86 -1.46 16.94 -15.35
CA ALA A 86 -0.89 15.71 -14.78
C ALA A 86 0.47 15.96 -14.11
N TRP A 87 1.40 16.61 -14.82
CA TRP A 87 2.71 16.93 -14.25
C TRP A 87 2.64 17.98 -13.14
N MET A 88 1.74 18.97 -13.25
CA MET A 88 1.56 19.97 -12.20
C MET A 88 1.03 19.36 -10.91
N PHE A 89 0.00 18.51 -10.98
CA PHE A 89 -0.51 17.79 -9.82
C PHE A 89 0.51 16.82 -9.24
N GLN A 90 1.27 16.13 -10.09
CA GLN A 90 2.38 15.28 -9.66
C GLN A 90 3.40 16.07 -8.84
N LEU A 91 3.87 17.20 -9.37
CA LEU A 91 4.84 18.07 -8.71
C LEU A 91 4.30 18.59 -7.36
N LEU A 92 3.05 19.06 -7.34
CA LEU A 92 2.39 19.56 -6.12
C LEU A 92 2.30 18.47 -5.04
N ALA A 93 1.97 17.24 -5.43
CA ALA A 93 1.92 16.13 -4.49
C ALA A 93 3.31 15.71 -4.01
N MET A 94 4.32 15.71 -4.87
CA MET A 94 5.70 15.38 -4.49
C MET A 94 6.30 16.40 -3.49
N GLU A 95 6.02 17.70 -3.69
CA GLU A 95 6.48 18.77 -2.79
C GLU A 95 5.55 19.00 -1.59
N ALA A 96 4.45 18.25 -1.47
CA ALA A 96 3.47 18.44 -0.41
C ALA A 96 4.10 18.20 0.97
N THR A 97 3.84 19.14 1.88
CA THR A 97 4.22 19.06 3.29
C THR A 97 3.06 19.53 4.16
N ASP A 98 3.08 19.17 5.45
CA ASP A 98 2.06 19.55 6.43
C ASP A 98 1.90 21.08 6.61
N HIS A 99 2.85 21.87 6.11
CA HIS A 99 2.87 23.33 6.27
C HIS A 99 2.54 24.09 4.99
N GLN A 100 2.26 23.40 3.88
CA GLN A 100 1.98 24.05 2.60
C GLN A 100 0.47 24.21 2.32
N PRO A 101 0.03 25.35 1.76
CA PRO A 101 -1.38 25.69 1.57
C PRO A 101 -2.02 25.11 0.30
N HIS A 102 -1.37 24.19 -0.42
CA HIS A 102 -1.82 23.74 -1.74
C HIS A 102 -2.75 22.52 -1.72
N TRP A 103 -3.25 22.13 -0.56
CA TRP A 103 -4.12 20.95 -0.41
C TRP A 103 -5.43 21.06 -1.17
N GLU A 104 -6.00 22.27 -1.29
CA GLU A 104 -7.21 22.51 -2.08
C GLU A 104 -7.00 22.18 -3.57
N ILE A 105 -5.79 22.45 -4.09
CA ILE A 105 -5.43 22.15 -5.47
C ILE A 105 -5.18 20.66 -5.66
N ILE A 106 -4.61 19.99 -4.65
CA ILE A 106 -4.50 18.52 -4.67
C ILE A 106 -5.89 17.89 -4.66
N ARG A 107 -6.83 18.39 -3.84
CA ARG A 107 -8.21 17.89 -3.83
C ARG A 107 -8.89 18.09 -5.18
N LEU A 108 -8.67 19.24 -5.84
CA LEU A 108 -9.13 19.47 -7.20
C LEU A 108 -8.60 18.40 -8.17
N GLY A 109 -7.34 17.99 -8.05
CA GLY A 109 -6.75 16.95 -8.90
C GLY A 109 -7.31 15.55 -8.67
N ILE A 110 -7.87 15.25 -7.50
CA ILE A 110 -8.56 13.98 -7.21
C ILE A 110 -9.84 13.86 -8.05
N ASP A 111 -10.56 14.98 -8.17
CA ASP A 111 -11.85 15.06 -8.87
C ASP A 111 -11.69 15.51 -10.36
N ASP A 112 -10.47 15.58 -10.88
CA ASP A 112 -10.20 16.04 -12.26
C ASP A 112 -10.88 15.10 -13.28
N PRO A 113 -11.58 15.63 -14.31
CA PRO A 113 -12.25 14.80 -15.30
C PRO A 113 -11.29 13.93 -16.12
N ALA A 114 -10.05 14.38 -16.33
CA ALA A 114 -9.05 13.66 -17.12
C ALA A 114 -8.32 12.60 -16.28
N ALA A 115 -8.43 11.33 -16.69
CA ALA A 115 -7.72 10.23 -16.04
C ALA A 115 -6.19 10.42 -16.03
N GLU A 116 -5.64 11.06 -17.07
CA GLU A 116 -4.20 11.38 -17.12
C GLU A 116 -3.78 12.34 -15.99
N ALA A 117 -4.60 13.35 -15.69
CA ALA A 117 -4.32 14.31 -14.61
C ALA A 117 -4.39 13.63 -13.24
N ARG A 118 -5.45 12.84 -13.01
CA ARG A 118 -5.63 11.99 -11.83
C ARG A 118 -4.46 11.02 -11.62
N LYS A 119 -3.96 10.42 -12.71
CA LYS A 119 -2.81 9.51 -12.69
C LYS A 119 -1.54 10.23 -12.26
N GLY A 120 -1.25 11.41 -12.83
CA GLY A 120 -0.11 12.22 -12.44
C GLY A 120 -0.13 12.55 -10.94
N LEU A 121 -1.30 12.94 -10.41
CA LEU A 121 -1.48 13.16 -8.98
C LEU A 121 -1.16 11.90 -8.16
N ALA A 122 -1.74 10.76 -8.51
CA ALA A 122 -1.50 9.49 -7.82
C ALA A 122 -0.02 9.07 -7.84
N GLN A 123 0.68 9.33 -8.94
CA GLN A 123 2.13 9.11 -9.04
C GLN A 123 2.91 10.02 -8.08
N GLY A 124 2.55 11.30 -8.01
CA GLY A 124 3.23 12.26 -7.13
C GLY A 124 3.07 11.93 -5.66
N LEU A 125 1.86 11.49 -5.26
CA LEU A 125 1.57 11.07 -3.89
C LEU A 125 2.48 9.93 -3.43
N ALA A 126 2.97 9.05 -4.33
CA ALA A 126 3.86 7.96 -3.94
C ALA A 126 5.16 8.42 -3.22
N HIS A 127 5.53 9.70 -3.34
CA HIS A 127 6.75 10.28 -2.79
C HIS A 127 6.55 11.06 -1.48
N SER A 128 5.32 11.34 -1.08
CA SER A 128 5.01 12.14 0.10
C SER A 128 3.91 11.48 0.94
N PHE A 129 3.86 11.85 2.22
CA PHE A 129 2.76 11.51 3.11
C PHE A 129 2.41 12.74 3.93
N VAL A 130 1.12 13.09 3.92
CA VAL A 130 0.53 14.20 4.65
C VAL A 130 -0.75 13.65 5.26
N ASP A 131 -0.91 13.79 6.58
CA ASP A 131 -2.02 13.16 7.33
C ASP A 131 -3.40 13.52 6.76
N VAL A 132 -3.56 14.75 6.27
CA VAL A 132 -4.82 15.24 5.70
C VAL A 132 -5.24 14.53 4.41
N PHE A 133 -4.30 13.88 3.71
CA PHE A 133 -4.59 13.18 2.45
C PHE A 133 -5.10 11.76 2.66
N GLU A 134 -4.80 11.12 3.81
CA GLU A 134 -5.24 9.75 4.10
C GLU A 134 -6.74 9.54 3.83
N PRO A 135 -7.68 10.31 4.43
CA PRO A 135 -9.11 10.10 4.19
C PRO A 135 -9.50 10.33 2.73
N TRP A 136 -8.82 11.24 2.02
CA TRP A 136 -9.12 11.52 0.61
C TRP A 136 -8.65 10.39 -0.31
N VAL A 137 -7.46 9.84 -0.08
CA VAL A 137 -6.94 8.70 -0.84
C VAL A 137 -7.80 7.45 -0.60
N MET A 138 -8.22 7.21 0.65
CA MET A 138 -9.09 6.07 0.97
C MET A 138 -10.48 6.21 0.35
N GLU A 139 -11.05 7.42 0.30
CA GLU A 139 -12.29 7.68 -0.46
C GLU A 139 -12.05 7.47 -1.97
N TRP A 140 -10.95 8.01 -2.49
CA TRP A 140 -10.62 7.99 -3.92
C TRP A 140 -10.39 6.58 -4.45
N ILE A 141 -9.60 5.73 -3.76
CA ILE A 141 -9.34 4.36 -4.23
C ILE A 141 -10.62 3.52 -4.38
N THR A 142 -11.66 3.82 -3.59
CA THR A 142 -12.95 3.10 -3.67
C THR A 142 -13.88 3.58 -4.77
N THR A 143 -13.66 4.80 -5.27
CA THR A 143 -14.50 5.46 -6.27
C THR A 143 -13.83 5.57 -7.63
N GLU A 144 -12.51 5.41 -7.70
CA GLU A 144 -11.75 5.46 -8.94
C GLU A 144 -12.15 4.33 -9.89
N THR A 145 -12.37 4.70 -11.15
CA THR A 145 -12.78 3.78 -12.21
C THR A 145 -11.62 3.42 -13.14
N ASP A 146 -10.60 4.26 -13.20
CA ASP A 146 -9.44 4.03 -14.03
C ASP A 146 -8.46 3.06 -13.34
N PRO A 147 -8.12 1.93 -14.00
CA PRO A 147 -7.28 0.91 -13.38
C PRO A 147 -5.82 1.37 -13.21
N GLU A 148 -5.30 2.27 -14.07
CA GLU A 148 -3.93 2.76 -13.93
C GLU A 148 -3.82 3.73 -12.76
N VAL A 149 -4.80 4.62 -12.59
CA VAL A 149 -4.88 5.51 -11.41
C VAL A 149 -5.00 4.68 -10.14
N SER A 150 -5.91 3.69 -10.13
CA SER A 150 -6.13 2.80 -8.99
C SER A 150 -4.85 2.04 -8.60
N GLN A 151 -4.08 1.57 -9.60
CA GLN A 151 -2.80 0.91 -9.36
C GLN A 151 -1.77 1.85 -8.72
N HIS A 152 -1.69 3.11 -9.17
CA HIS A 152 -0.79 4.10 -8.58
C HIS A 152 -1.20 4.48 -7.15
N LEU A 153 -2.50 4.62 -6.89
CA LEU A 153 -3.03 4.84 -5.53
C LEU A 153 -2.70 3.69 -4.59
N LEU A 154 -2.90 2.44 -5.04
CA LEU A 154 -2.47 1.28 -4.26
C LEU A 154 -0.96 1.27 -4.01
N GLY A 155 -0.16 1.69 -5.00
CA GLY A 155 1.28 1.88 -4.85
C GLY A 155 1.63 2.89 -3.75
N HIS A 156 0.94 4.03 -3.70
CA HIS A 156 1.08 5.02 -2.63
C HIS A 156 0.68 4.43 -1.26
N ILE A 157 -0.49 3.81 -1.15
CA ILE A 157 -0.99 3.19 0.10
C ILE A 157 0.05 2.20 0.64
N VAL A 158 0.57 1.31 -0.22
CA VAL A 158 1.58 0.32 0.17
C VAL A 158 2.88 0.98 0.62
N ARG A 159 3.38 1.98 -0.12
CA ARG A 159 4.62 2.70 0.22
C ARG A 159 4.51 3.44 1.55
N GLN A 160 3.35 4.05 1.80
CA GLN A 160 3.11 4.90 2.98
C GLN A 160 2.42 4.14 4.13
N ALA A 161 2.23 2.83 4.03
CA ALA A 161 1.58 2.00 5.06
C ALA A 161 2.23 2.10 6.45
N ALA A 162 3.53 2.41 6.53
CA ALA A 162 4.22 2.60 7.81
C ALA A 162 3.76 3.86 8.58
N HIS A 163 3.17 4.83 7.88
CA HIS A 163 2.70 6.09 8.45
C HIS A 163 1.22 6.03 8.84
N SER A 164 0.44 5.14 8.20
CA SER A 164 -1.00 5.03 8.40
C SER A 164 -1.43 3.59 8.69
N PRO A 165 -1.99 3.30 9.88
CA PRO A 165 -2.59 2.00 10.17
C PRO A 165 -3.73 1.63 9.21
N THR A 166 -4.47 2.63 8.72
CA THR A 166 -5.56 2.45 7.74
C THR A 166 -5.01 1.92 6.42
N TYR A 167 -3.94 2.55 5.91
CA TYR A 167 -3.27 2.10 4.70
C TYR A 167 -2.69 0.69 4.85
N GLU A 168 -2.05 0.42 5.98
CA GLU A 168 -1.50 -0.91 6.24
C GLU A 168 -2.59 -1.99 6.26
N ALA A 169 -3.69 -1.76 6.97
CA ALA A 169 -4.79 -2.71 7.04
C ALA A 169 -5.38 -2.98 5.64
N TYR A 170 -5.67 -1.91 4.87
CA TYR A 170 -6.20 -2.03 3.52
C TYR A 170 -5.24 -2.76 2.57
N ALA A 171 -3.95 -2.41 2.61
CA ALA A 171 -2.94 -3.09 1.79
C ALA A 171 -2.82 -4.58 2.12
N LEU A 172 -2.90 -4.97 3.40
CA LEU A 172 -2.86 -6.38 3.79
C LEU A 172 -4.11 -7.14 3.34
N GLU A 173 -5.29 -6.53 3.48
CA GLU A 173 -6.57 -7.11 3.04
C GLU A 173 -6.56 -7.40 1.54
N ILE A 174 -6.21 -6.40 0.72
CA ILE A 174 -6.12 -6.57 -0.74
C ILE A 174 -5.06 -7.62 -1.10
N TYR A 175 -3.91 -7.60 -0.43
CA TYR A 175 -2.85 -8.57 -0.69
C TYR A 175 -3.29 -10.01 -0.38
N GLU A 176 -3.97 -10.22 0.74
CA GLU A 176 -4.46 -11.54 1.16
C GLU A 176 -5.57 -12.07 0.25
N ALA A 177 -6.50 -11.20 -0.18
CA ALA A 177 -7.60 -11.55 -1.08
C ALA A 177 -7.13 -11.94 -2.49
N GLU A 178 -6.01 -11.36 -2.95
CA GLU A 178 -5.45 -11.63 -4.27
C GLU A 178 -4.82 -13.02 -4.41
N ALA A 179 -4.83 -13.59 -5.61
CA ALA A 179 -4.21 -14.91 -5.84
C ALA A 179 -2.68 -14.87 -5.72
N GLU A 180 -2.08 -15.93 -5.20
CA GLU A 180 -0.62 -16.06 -5.13
C GLU A 180 0.01 -15.95 -6.53
N GLY A 181 1.05 -15.13 -6.65
CA GLY A 181 1.73 -14.87 -7.93
C GLY A 181 0.99 -13.91 -8.88
N SER A 182 -0.18 -13.36 -8.50
CA SER A 182 -0.88 -12.38 -9.34
C SER A 182 0.00 -11.15 -9.63
N MET A 183 -0.23 -10.52 -10.80
CA MET A 183 0.47 -9.28 -11.17
C MET A 183 0.26 -8.18 -10.13
N LEU A 184 -0.92 -8.14 -9.49
CA LEU A 184 -1.22 -7.17 -8.45
C LEU A 184 -0.36 -7.40 -7.20
N ARG A 185 -0.25 -8.65 -6.71
CA ARG A 185 0.67 -8.98 -5.61
C ARG A 185 2.11 -8.62 -5.94
N GLN A 186 2.58 -8.92 -7.15
CA GLN A 186 3.94 -8.55 -7.57
C GLN A 186 4.14 -7.02 -7.57
N SER A 187 3.15 -6.27 -8.04
CA SER A 187 3.18 -4.80 -8.02
C SER A 187 3.18 -4.23 -6.60
N MET A 188 2.36 -4.77 -5.70
CA MET A 188 2.35 -4.40 -4.28
C MET A 188 3.69 -4.72 -3.62
N GLN A 189 4.27 -5.90 -3.88
CA GLN A 189 5.60 -6.26 -3.37
C GLN A 189 6.68 -5.31 -3.86
N ALA A 190 6.66 -4.94 -5.15
CA ALA A 190 7.62 -4.00 -5.72
C ALA A 190 7.52 -2.62 -5.05
N ASN A 191 6.31 -2.14 -4.78
CA ASN A 191 6.08 -0.89 -4.07
C ASN A 191 6.43 -0.97 -2.57
N ALA A 192 6.33 -2.15 -1.96
CA ALA A 192 6.71 -2.37 -0.58
C ALA A 192 8.23 -2.50 -0.37
N ILE A 193 9.06 -2.59 -1.41
CA ILE A 193 10.51 -2.72 -1.25
C ILE A 193 11.04 -1.63 -0.31
N GLN A 194 11.87 -2.04 0.66
CA GLN A 194 12.45 -1.19 1.72
C GLN A 194 11.45 -0.62 2.74
N THR A 195 10.19 -1.06 2.73
CA THR A 195 9.18 -0.70 3.75
C THR A 195 8.94 -1.85 4.73
N PRO A 196 8.43 -1.58 5.95
CA PRO A 196 8.09 -2.63 6.92
C PRO A 196 7.03 -3.63 6.42
N ILE A 197 6.04 -3.16 5.63
CA ILE A 197 4.92 -4.00 5.16
C ILE A 197 5.39 -5.13 4.22
N TYR A 198 6.52 -4.99 3.55
CA TYR A 198 7.11 -6.05 2.72
C TYR A 198 7.34 -7.35 3.50
N THR A 199 7.79 -7.25 4.76
CA THR A 199 7.98 -8.43 5.61
C THR A 199 6.66 -9.10 5.96
N LYS A 200 5.56 -8.34 6.06
CA LYS A 200 4.21 -8.87 6.28
C LYS A 200 3.71 -9.58 5.03
N PHE A 201 3.90 -9.01 3.84
CA PHE A 201 3.61 -9.68 2.57
C PHE A 201 4.37 -11.01 2.42
N LYS A 202 5.66 -11.05 2.77
CA LYS A 202 6.43 -12.31 2.71
C LYS A 202 5.97 -13.36 3.72
N ARG A 203 5.42 -12.96 4.86
CA ARG A 203 4.80 -13.90 5.81
C ARG A 203 3.49 -14.47 5.26
N LEU A 204 2.69 -13.66 4.56
CA LEU A 204 1.47 -14.13 3.91
C LEU A 204 1.78 -15.09 2.75
N ASP A 205 2.79 -14.78 1.92
CA ASP A 205 3.23 -15.66 0.83
C ASP A 205 3.83 -16.98 1.31
N ALA A 206 4.58 -16.99 2.41
CA ALA A 206 5.15 -18.21 2.97
C ALA A 206 4.07 -19.18 3.49
N GLY A 207 2.80 -18.77 3.47
CA GLY A 207 1.72 -19.36 4.24
C GLY A 207 1.95 -19.13 5.74
N THR A 208 0.93 -19.39 6.54
CA THR A 208 1.18 -19.60 7.97
C THR A 208 2.14 -20.79 8.04
N PRO A 209 3.38 -20.63 8.54
CA PRO A 209 4.25 -21.79 8.72
C PRO A 209 3.50 -22.69 9.68
N ASP A 210 2.97 -23.80 9.17
CA ASP A 210 2.40 -24.81 10.03
C ASP A 210 3.56 -25.30 10.90
N LEU A 211 3.58 -24.84 12.15
CA LEU A 211 4.60 -25.13 13.16
C LEU A 211 4.73 -26.65 13.41
N PHE A 212 3.88 -27.47 12.79
CA PHE A 212 3.85 -28.91 12.90
C PHE A 212 4.01 -29.66 11.57
N SER A 213 4.15 -28.99 10.41
CA SER A 213 4.37 -29.67 9.13
C SER A 213 5.86 -29.96 8.88
N GLY A 214 6.40 -30.92 9.64
CA GLY A 214 7.54 -31.72 9.21
C GLY A 214 8.92 -31.22 9.64
N GLY A 215 9.65 -32.10 10.34
CA GLY A 215 11.10 -32.01 10.56
C GLY A 215 11.92 -32.15 9.26
N GLY A 216 11.63 -31.33 8.27
CA GLY A 216 12.42 -31.16 7.06
C GLY A 216 13.43 -30.03 7.29
N ASN A 217 14.69 -30.31 6.95
CA ASN A 217 15.80 -29.36 7.03
C ASN A 217 15.40 -27.97 6.50
N VAL A 218 15.34 -26.99 7.41
CA VAL A 218 15.43 -25.58 7.06
C VAL A 218 16.82 -25.37 6.46
N THR A 219 16.90 -25.44 5.13
CA THR A 219 18.09 -24.98 4.43
C THR A 219 18.07 -23.46 4.54
N MET A 220 18.75 -22.95 5.56
CA MET A 220 19.06 -21.52 5.67
C MET A 220 19.88 -21.12 4.45
N VAL A 221 19.23 -20.56 3.43
CA VAL A 221 19.91 -19.78 2.40
C VAL A 221 20.40 -18.52 3.09
N LYS A 222 21.63 -18.59 3.62
CA LYS A 222 22.40 -17.40 3.99
C LYS A 222 22.64 -16.62 2.70
N ASN A 223 21.95 -15.49 2.55
CA ASN A 223 22.40 -14.43 1.63
C ASN A 223 23.69 -13.85 2.19
N GLN A 224 24.80 -14.50 1.86
CA GLN A 224 26.14 -14.04 2.16
C GLN A 224 26.54 -13.07 1.03
N PHE A 225 26.36 -11.78 1.28
CA PHE A 225 26.91 -10.74 0.41
C PHE A 225 28.44 -10.80 0.49
N ASN A 226 29.07 -11.16 -0.63
CA ASN A 226 30.51 -11.18 -0.78
C ASN A 226 30.94 -9.81 -1.34
N ILE A 227 31.40 -8.91 -0.47
CA ILE A 227 32.10 -7.68 -0.85
C ILE A 227 33.47 -7.70 -0.17
N GLY A 228 34.52 -8.01 -0.94
CA GLY A 228 35.90 -7.72 -0.56
C GLY A 228 36.46 -8.49 0.64
N SER A 229 37.79 -8.45 0.77
CA SER A 229 38.62 -9.31 1.63
C SER A 229 38.57 -8.99 3.13
N VAL A 230 37.40 -9.09 3.76
CA VAL A 230 37.26 -9.05 5.23
C VAL A 230 36.40 -10.23 5.71
N GLN A 231 37.09 -11.29 6.12
CA GLN A 231 36.51 -12.48 6.73
C GLN A 231 36.34 -12.24 8.23
N GLY A 232 35.24 -11.59 8.61
CA GLY A 232 34.82 -11.43 10.00
C GLY A 232 34.06 -12.67 10.48
N GLY A 233 34.81 -13.64 11.02
CA GLY A 233 34.25 -14.82 11.69
C GLY A 233 33.42 -14.43 12.92
N ALA A 234 32.49 -15.32 13.27
CA ALA A 234 31.64 -15.22 14.44
C ALA A 234 32.44 -14.87 15.70
N VAL A 235 31.97 -13.84 16.43
CA VAL A 235 32.49 -13.49 17.75
C VAL A 235 31.39 -13.78 18.77
N ALA A 236 31.35 -15.03 19.24
CA ALA A 236 30.96 -15.31 20.61
C ALA A 236 32.27 -15.34 21.39
N VAL A 237 32.55 -14.31 22.18
CA VAL A 237 33.70 -14.27 23.08
C VAL A 237 33.18 -14.10 24.50
N GLY A 238 33.24 -15.20 25.24
CA GLY A 238 32.91 -15.29 26.66
C GLY A 238 32.37 -16.68 26.98
N ASP A 239 33.21 -17.50 27.63
CA ASP A 239 32.89 -18.85 28.15
C ASP A 239 31.72 -18.80 29.16
N GLY A 240 30.51 -18.79 28.64
CA GLY A 240 29.28 -18.88 29.41
C GLY A 240 28.17 -19.39 28.50
N ALA A 241 27.55 -20.50 28.91
CA ALA A 241 26.44 -21.13 28.20
C ALA A 241 25.35 -20.11 27.82
N ALA A 242 25.23 -19.79 26.53
CA ALA A 242 24.10 -19.08 25.99
C ALA A 242 23.00 -20.10 25.62
N THR A 243 22.30 -20.61 26.63
CA THR A 243 20.99 -21.24 26.45
C THR A 243 19.98 -20.16 26.12
N ASN A 244 19.62 -20.05 24.84
CA ASN A 244 18.60 -19.13 24.39
C ASN A 244 17.22 -19.75 24.64
N TYR A 245 16.63 -19.50 25.81
CA TYR A 245 15.21 -19.76 26.05
C TYR A 245 14.39 -18.60 25.48
N GLY A 246 14.07 -18.68 24.19
CA GLY A 246 12.99 -17.90 23.62
C GLY A 246 11.67 -18.58 23.96
N THR A 247 11.10 -18.28 25.13
CA THR A 247 9.75 -18.72 25.49
C THR A 247 8.74 -17.92 24.67
N THR A 248 8.32 -18.45 23.52
CA THR A 248 7.12 -17.97 22.86
C THR A 248 5.95 -18.35 23.76
N ASN A 249 5.42 -17.37 24.50
CA ASN A 249 4.11 -17.50 25.11
C ASN A 249 3.07 -17.62 23.98
N VAL A 250 2.88 -18.83 23.47
CA VAL A 250 1.61 -19.20 22.86
C VAL A 250 0.60 -19.02 23.97
N GLN A 251 -0.31 -18.05 23.83
CA GLN A 251 -1.46 -17.95 24.72
C GLN A 251 -2.28 -19.23 24.57
N VAL A 252 -1.91 -20.25 25.34
CA VAL A 252 -2.80 -21.36 25.67
C VAL A 252 -3.99 -20.69 26.33
N LEU A 253 -5.19 -20.84 25.74
CA LEU A 253 -6.43 -20.39 26.34
C LEU A 253 -6.41 -20.85 27.80
N SER A 254 -6.51 -19.92 28.75
CA SER A 254 -6.54 -20.25 30.17
C SER A 254 -7.63 -21.31 30.43
N PRO A 255 -7.47 -22.27 31.36
CA PRO A 255 -8.47 -23.31 31.61
C PRO A 255 -9.92 -22.81 31.75
N GLN A 256 -10.10 -21.62 32.34
CA GLN A 256 -11.41 -20.94 32.45
C GLN A 256 -12.03 -20.53 31.09
N LYS A 257 -11.20 -20.12 30.12
CA LYS A 257 -11.65 -19.79 28.77
C LYS A 257 -12.01 -21.03 27.96
N ILE A 258 -11.31 -22.15 28.19
CA ILE A 258 -11.61 -23.43 27.53
C ILE A 258 -13.02 -23.90 27.93
N GLU A 259 -13.37 -23.82 29.22
CA GLU A 259 -14.73 -24.17 29.69
C GLU A 259 -15.80 -23.25 29.09
N GLN A 260 -15.54 -21.94 28.98
CA GLN A 260 -16.46 -20.99 28.36
C GLN A 260 -16.66 -21.27 26.86
N VAL A 261 -15.57 -21.54 26.13
CA VAL A 261 -15.61 -21.92 24.72
C VAL A 261 -16.40 -23.21 24.53
N GLN A 262 -16.18 -24.23 25.37
CA GLN A 262 -16.93 -25.48 25.30
C GLN A 262 -18.43 -25.27 25.59
N GLY A 263 -18.76 -24.38 26.52
CA GLY A 263 -20.14 -23.98 26.80
C GLY A 263 -20.84 -23.33 25.60
N GLU A 264 -20.17 -22.40 24.91
CA GLU A 264 -20.72 -21.74 23.73
C GLU A 264 -20.79 -22.68 22.51
N LEU A 265 -19.80 -23.56 22.32
CA LEU A 265 -19.86 -24.58 21.27
C LEU A 265 -21.02 -25.56 21.47
N ALA A 266 -21.33 -25.95 22.71
CA ALA A 266 -22.47 -26.81 23.01
C ALA A 266 -23.82 -26.12 22.74
N ARG A 267 -23.91 -24.81 22.98
CA ARG A 267 -25.12 -24.03 22.64
C ARG A 267 -25.27 -23.85 21.14
N LEU A 268 -24.17 -23.62 20.43
CA LEU A 268 -24.17 -23.53 18.98
C LEU A 268 -24.59 -24.86 18.34
N GLU A 269 -24.12 -25.99 18.86
CA GLU A 269 -24.55 -27.33 18.42
C GLU A 269 -26.07 -27.51 18.56
N ALA A 270 -26.63 -27.14 19.71
CA ALA A 270 -28.08 -27.19 19.94
C ALA A 270 -28.86 -26.27 18.98
N ALA A 271 -28.33 -25.07 18.70
CA ALA A 271 -28.92 -24.13 17.76
C ALA A 271 -28.88 -24.64 16.31
N VAL A 272 -27.78 -25.29 15.91
CA VAL A 272 -27.66 -25.92 14.58
C VAL A 272 -28.67 -27.06 14.43
N HIS A 273 -28.85 -27.90 15.46
CA HIS A 273 -29.87 -28.96 15.44
C HIS A 273 -31.30 -28.41 15.32
N GLY A 274 -31.60 -27.32 16.04
CA GLY A 274 -32.92 -26.66 16.05
C GLY A 274 -33.21 -25.76 14.85
N SER A 275 -32.21 -25.45 14.02
CA SER A 275 -32.37 -24.58 12.85
C SER A 275 -33.12 -25.26 11.69
N GLU A 276 -33.69 -24.47 10.77
CA GLU A 276 -34.29 -24.97 9.52
C GLU A 276 -33.27 -25.14 8.37
N LEU A 277 -31.98 -25.28 8.70
CA LEU A 277 -30.93 -25.51 7.71
C LEU A 277 -31.12 -26.86 6.96
N ASN A 278 -30.66 -26.92 5.71
CA ASN A 278 -30.68 -28.15 4.94
C ASN A 278 -29.72 -29.21 5.53
N ALA A 279 -29.90 -30.48 5.16
CA ALA A 279 -29.15 -31.59 5.77
C ALA A 279 -27.63 -31.49 5.56
N GLU A 280 -27.20 -30.93 4.43
CA GLU A 280 -25.79 -30.74 4.08
C GLU A 280 -25.14 -29.65 4.94
N GLN A 281 -25.78 -28.48 5.03
CA GLN A 281 -25.35 -27.35 5.87
C GLN A 281 -25.28 -27.73 7.35
N LYS A 282 -26.26 -28.52 7.83
CA LYS A 282 -26.25 -29.04 9.20
C LYS A 282 -25.06 -29.97 9.44
N SER A 283 -24.78 -30.87 8.49
CA SER A 283 -23.65 -31.81 8.60
C SER A 283 -22.32 -31.07 8.69
N THR A 284 -22.09 -30.11 7.81
CA THR A 284 -20.84 -29.32 7.77
C THR A 284 -20.69 -28.42 9.00
N ALA A 285 -21.78 -27.78 9.46
CA ALA A 285 -21.76 -26.98 10.69
C ALA A 285 -21.39 -27.85 11.91
N LEU A 286 -22.01 -29.03 12.04
CA LEU A 286 -21.74 -29.96 13.14
C LEU A 286 -20.33 -30.54 13.07
N GLU A 287 -19.78 -30.76 11.87
CA GLU A 287 -18.39 -31.21 11.70
C GLU A 287 -17.40 -30.18 12.27
N HIS A 288 -17.57 -28.90 11.92
CA HIS A 288 -16.72 -27.84 12.45
C HIS A 288 -16.87 -27.68 13.96
N VAL A 289 -18.10 -27.75 14.49
CA VAL A 289 -18.36 -27.67 15.94
C VAL A 289 -17.74 -28.86 16.67
N ASN A 290 -17.88 -30.09 16.17
CA ASN A 290 -17.29 -31.28 16.78
C ASN A 290 -15.76 -31.25 16.76
N ALA A 291 -15.16 -30.78 15.66
CA ALA A 291 -13.72 -30.59 15.57
C ALA A 291 -13.21 -29.58 16.61
N ALA A 292 -13.94 -28.48 16.83
CA ALA A 292 -13.60 -27.46 17.82
C ALA A 292 -13.85 -27.93 19.27
N LYS A 293 -14.86 -28.80 19.52
CA LYS A 293 -15.09 -29.40 20.85
C LYS A 293 -14.01 -30.40 21.24
N ALA A 294 -13.55 -31.20 20.27
CA ALA A 294 -12.50 -32.19 20.50
C ALA A 294 -11.14 -31.53 20.80
N ASP A 295 -10.89 -30.35 20.21
CA ASP A 295 -9.63 -29.62 20.36
C ASP A 295 -9.86 -28.11 20.18
N PRO A 296 -10.14 -27.37 21.27
CA PRO A 296 -10.52 -25.96 21.24
C PRO A 296 -9.31 -25.06 21.00
N THR A 297 -8.78 -25.08 19.78
CA THR A 297 -7.75 -24.17 19.28
C THR A 297 -8.38 -22.92 18.65
N PRO A 298 -7.71 -21.75 18.69
CA PRO A 298 -8.21 -20.54 18.03
C PRO A 298 -8.54 -20.74 16.55
N VAL A 299 -7.76 -21.57 15.84
CA VAL A 299 -7.98 -21.89 14.42
C VAL A 299 -9.30 -22.65 14.21
N LYS A 300 -9.57 -23.67 15.02
CA LYS A 300 -10.81 -24.47 14.89
C LYS A 300 -12.05 -23.68 15.29
N ILE A 301 -11.92 -22.82 16.31
CA ILE A 301 -13.00 -21.90 16.72
C ILE A 301 -13.24 -20.84 15.64
N GLY A 302 -12.18 -20.32 15.01
CA GLY A 302 -12.28 -19.38 13.88
C GLY A 302 -13.08 -19.95 12.71
N LYS A 303 -12.83 -21.21 12.32
CA LYS A 303 -13.62 -21.90 11.28
C LYS A 303 -15.10 -22.03 11.62
N VAL A 304 -15.42 -22.25 12.89
CA VAL A 304 -16.81 -22.30 13.36
C VAL A 304 -17.48 -20.93 13.24
N ILE A 305 -16.77 -19.85 13.60
CA ILE A 305 -17.26 -18.46 13.50
C ILE A 305 -17.50 -18.08 12.04
N GLU A 306 -16.52 -18.35 11.17
CA GLU A 306 -16.59 -18.05 9.74
C GLU A 306 -17.78 -18.76 9.08
N TYR A 307 -17.92 -20.06 9.33
CA TYR A 307 -19.01 -20.84 8.75
C TYR A 307 -20.39 -20.44 9.29
N ALA A 308 -20.50 -20.18 10.59
CA ALA A 308 -21.74 -19.68 11.19
C ALA A 308 -22.11 -18.27 10.69
N GLY A 309 -21.11 -17.41 10.48
CA GLY A 309 -21.29 -16.09 9.88
C GLY A 309 -21.78 -16.19 8.43
N HIS A 310 -21.17 -17.07 7.63
CA HIS A 310 -21.60 -17.33 6.26
C HIS A 310 -23.05 -17.86 6.19
N LEU A 311 -23.42 -18.78 7.08
CA LEU A 311 -24.81 -19.24 7.16
C LEU A 311 -25.77 -18.10 7.54
N GLY A 312 -25.35 -17.18 8.41
CA GLY A 312 -26.13 -16.01 8.82
C GLY A 312 -26.35 -14.96 7.72
N THR A 313 -25.45 -14.88 6.73
CA THR A 313 -25.60 -13.97 5.59
C THR A 313 -26.38 -14.59 4.43
N VAL A 314 -26.30 -15.93 4.27
CA VAL A 314 -26.90 -16.64 3.13
C VAL A 314 -28.28 -17.21 3.42
N VAL A 315 -28.63 -17.50 4.69
CA VAL A 315 -29.89 -18.16 5.04
C VAL A 315 -30.54 -17.47 6.24
N GLU A 316 -31.85 -17.19 6.18
CA GLU A 316 -32.58 -16.59 7.31
C GLU A 316 -32.53 -17.45 8.58
N ALA A 317 -32.58 -18.77 8.42
CA ALA A 317 -32.38 -19.73 9.51
C ALA A 317 -30.96 -19.68 10.11
N GLY A 318 -29.97 -19.11 9.41
CA GLY A 318 -28.61 -18.91 9.90
C GLY A 318 -28.45 -17.67 10.78
N LYS A 319 -29.38 -16.71 10.74
CA LYS A 319 -29.33 -15.51 11.61
C LYS A 319 -29.41 -15.86 13.09
N THR A 320 -30.02 -17.00 13.44
CA THR A 320 -30.04 -17.50 14.82
C THR A 320 -28.68 -18.02 15.30
N LEU A 321 -27.71 -18.21 14.40
CA LEU A 321 -26.36 -18.67 14.73
C LEU A 321 -25.37 -17.52 14.98
N ALA A 322 -25.65 -16.32 14.46
CA ALA A 322 -24.78 -15.16 14.56
C ALA A 322 -24.44 -14.72 16.01
N PRO A 323 -25.37 -14.76 16.99
CA PRO A 323 -25.03 -14.42 18.38
C PRO A 323 -23.97 -15.34 19.00
N TYR A 324 -23.97 -16.62 18.63
CA TYR A 324 -22.99 -17.59 19.13
C TYR A 324 -21.62 -17.41 18.46
N ALA A 325 -21.59 -17.08 17.16
CA ALA A 325 -20.36 -16.75 16.46
C ALA A 325 -19.68 -15.51 17.07
N MET A 326 -20.45 -14.47 17.39
CA MET A 326 -19.94 -13.27 18.07
C MET A 326 -19.44 -13.57 19.49
N ALA A 327 -20.17 -14.39 20.25
CA ALA A 327 -19.74 -14.81 21.60
C ALA A 327 -18.41 -15.57 21.54
N LEU A 328 -18.26 -16.51 20.59
CA LEU A 328 -17.01 -17.23 20.36
C LEU A 328 -15.87 -16.30 19.95
N GLY A 329 -16.10 -15.34 19.06
CA GLY A 329 -15.10 -14.35 18.64
C GLY A 329 -14.56 -13.54 19.82
N SER A 330 -15.44 -13.06 20.70
CA SER A 330 -15.05 -12.33 21.91
C SER A 330 -14.17 -13.14 22.87
N LEU A 331 -14.40 -14.46 22.97
CA LEU A 331 -13.65 -15.34 23.87
C LEU A 331 -12.21 -15.60 23.40
N ILE A 332 -12.00 -15.58 22.08
CA ILE A 332 -10.69 -15.79 21.45
C ILE A 332 -9.99 -14.49 21.02
N GLY A 333 -10.56 -13.33 21.33
CA GLY A 333 -9.97 -12.02 21.03
C GLY A 333 -10.09 -11.59 19.58
N LEU A 334 -11.07 -12.14 18.85
CA LEU A 334 -11.50 -11.66 17.53
C LEU A 334 -12.71 -10.73 17.76
N SER A 335 -12.45 -9.46 18.07
CA SER A 335 -13.48 -8.41 18.14
C SER A 335 -13.05 -7.21 17.33
#